data_AF-E8R713-F1
#
_entry.id   AF-E8R713-F1
#
_cell.length_a   1.000
_cell.length_b   1.000
_cell.length_c   1.000
_cell.angle_alpha   90.00
_cell.angle_beta   90.00
_cell.angle_gamma   90.00
#
_symmetry.space_group_name_H-M   'P 1'
#
loop_
_entity.id
_entity.type
_entity.pdbx_description
1 polymer ?
#
loop_
_entity_poly.entity_id
_entity_poly.type
_entity_poly.pdbx_seq_one_letter_code
_entity_poly.pdbx_strand_id
1 'polypeptide(L)'
;MNKLGIVEASTRDGFIVVKPVSRDVLKLVNSSVYDDNYRRIGRVVDVIGRVDDPRVIVKLENKAFKPSPVLYYHLAEKKRGRGGRKR
;
A
#
# COMPACT_ATOMS: atom_id res chain seq x y z
N MET A 1 1.66 7.55 10.98
CA MET A 1 1.21 6.79 9.78
C MET A 1 0.43 7.71 8.88
N ASN A 2 0.51 7.51 7.56
CA ASN A 2 -0.16 8.36 6.59
C ASN A 2 -1.42 7.69 6.07
N LYS A 3 -2.49 8.46 5.83
CA LYS A 3 -3.72 7.94 5.22
C LYS A 3 -3.41 7.50 3.79
N LEU A 4 -3.68 6.23 3.47
CA LEU A 4 -3.52 5.70 2.12
C LEU A 4 -4.70 6.17 1.28
N GLY A 5 -5.91 5.84 1.72
CA GLY A 5 -7.10 6.10 0.93
C GLY A 5 -8.33 5.32 1.38
N ILE A 6 -9.33 5.34 0.50
CA ILE A 6 -10.63 4.68 0.70
C ILE A 6 -10.63 3.38 -0.12
N VAL A 7 -11.08 2.29 0.48
CA VAL A 7 -11.26 1.01 -0.20
C VAL A 7 -12.44 1.12 -1.18
N GLU A 8 -12.17 0.89 -2.47
CA GLU A 8 -13.22 0.84 -3.51
C GLU A 8 -13.67 -0.60 -3.77
N ALA A 9 -12.75 -1.56 -3.73
CA ALA A 9 -13.07 -2.97 -3.98
C ALA A 9 -12.13 -3.91 -3.22
N SER A 10 -12.63 -5.12 -2.94
CA SER A 10 -11.85 -6.24 -2.44
C SER A 10 -12.12 -7.48 -3.30
N THR A 11 -11.05 -8.20 -3.64
CA THR A 11 -11.11 -9.40 -4.48
C THR A 11 -10.96 -10.66 -3.63
N ARG A 12 -11.46 -11.79 -4.14
CA ARG A 12 -11.35 -13.11 -3.46
C ARG A 12 -9.89 -13.58 -3.31
N ASP A 13 -9.00 -13.11 -4.18
CA ASP A 13 -7.59 -13.50 -4.18
C ASP A 13 -6.74 -12.73 -3.16
N GLY A 14 -7.34 -11.80 -2.42
CA GLY A 14 -6.66 -11.02 -1.39
C GLY A 14 -6.03 -9.73 -1.91
N PHE A 15 -6.55 -9.17 -3.00
CA PHE A 15 -6.20 -7.82 -3.46
C PHE A 15 -7.28 -6.82 -3.08
N ILE A 16 -6.84 -5.64 -2.65
CA ILE A 16 -7.69 -4.49 -2.34
C ILE A 16 -7.34 -3.36 -3.29
N VAL A 17 -8.37 -2.77 -3.89
CA VAL A 17 -8.29 -1.58 -4.72
C VAL A 17 -8.60 -0.38 -3.84
N VAL A 18 -7.68 0.59 -3.80
CA VAL A 18 -7.77 1.77 -2.95
C VAL A 18 -7.73 3.02 -3.81
N LYS A 19 -8.68 3.93 -3.60
CA LYS A 19 -8.61 5.30 -4.08
C LYS A 19 -7.68 6.11 -3.19
N PRO A 20 -6.48 6.48 -3.66
CA PRO A 20 -5.49 7.15 -2.83
C PRO A 20 -5.90 8.60 -2.54
N VAL A 21 -5.50 9.11 -1.38
CA VAL A 21 -5.62 10.54 -1.04
C VAL A 21 -4.42 11.34 -1.54
N SER A 22 -3.25 10.70 -1.62
CA SER A 22 -2.01 11.32 -2.10
C SER A 22 -1.89 11.23 -3.62
N ARG A 23 -1.30 12.26 -4.24
CA ARG A 23 -0.93 12.26 -5.67
C ARG A 23 0.37 11.48 -5.95
N ASP A 24 1.26 11.37 -4.96
CA ASP A 24 2.58 10.75 -5.09
C ASP A 24 2.51 9.21 -4.97
N VAL A 25 1.59 8.59 -5.70
CA VAL A 25 1.24 7.17 -5.58
C VAL A 25 2.37 6.21 -5.96
N LEU A 26 3.24 6.62 -6.88
CA LEU A 26 4.37 5.79 -7.32
C LEU A 26 5.37 5.52 -6.18
N LYS A 27 5.48 6.44 -5.21
CA LYS A 27 6.34 6.25 -4.03
C LYS A 27 5.77 5.24 -3.04
N LEU A 28 4.49 4.89 -3.17
CA LEU A 28 3.79 3.99 -2.26
C LEU A 28 4.09 2.52 -2.55
N VAL A 29 4.52 2.18 -3.78
CA VAL A 29 4.86 0.81 -4.15
C VAL A 29 5.82 0.23 -3.11
N ASN A 30 5.57 -1.01 -2.69
CA ASN A 30 6.32 -1.70 -1.67
C ASN A 30 6.21 -1.12 -0.24
N SER A 31 5.28 -0.20 0.03
CA SER A 31 4.98 0.28 1.39
C SER A 31 4.08 -0.69 2.15
N SER A 32 4.27 -0.81 3.46
CA SER A 32 3.39 -1.60 4.34
C SER A 32 2.06 -0.87 4.51
N VAL A 33 0.96 -1.64 4.50
CA VAL A 33 -0.41 -1.15 4.63
C VAL A 33 -1.02 -1.67 5.92
N TYR A 34 -1.83 -0.83 6.56
CA TYR A 34 -2.40 -1.04 7.88
C TYR A 34 -3.88 -0.65 7.92
N ASP A 35 -4.61 -1.27 8.83
CA ASP A 35 -5.99 -0.91 9.15
C ASP A 35 -6.09 0.27 10.14
N ASP A 36 -7.31 0.58 10.56
CA ASP A 36 -7.66 1.58 11.57
C ASP A 36 -7.12 1.26 12.98
N ASN A 37 -6.90 -0.02 13.27
CA ASN A 37 -6.33 -0.51 14.52
C ASN A 37 -4.79 -0.60 14.48
N TYR A 38 -4.15 -0.02 13.45
CA TYR A 38 -2.71 -0.06 13.21
C TYR A 38 -2.12 -1.46 13.07
N ARG A 39 -2.94 -2.45 12.72
CA ARG A 39 -2.48 -3.80 12.41
C ARG A 39 -2.00 -3.83 10.98
N ARG A 40 -0.85 -4.45 10.74
CA ARG A 40 -0.33 -4.63 9.38
C ARG A 40 -1.19 -5.66 8.66
N ILE A 41 -1.75 -5.27 7.53
CA ILE A 41 -2.67 -6.13 6.76
C ILE A 41 -2.09 -6.57 5.43
N GLY A 42 -1.07 -5.87 4.93
CA GLY A 42 -0.61 -6.08 3.57
C GLY A 42 0.51 -5.14 3.13
N ARG A 43 0.69 -5.10 1.81
CA ARG A 43 1.67 -4.25 1.14
C ARG A 43 1.11 -3.72 -0.18
N VAL A 44 1.49 -2.51 -0.55
CA VAL A 44 1.23 -2.00 -1.91
C VAL A 44 2.07 -2.78 -2.91
N VAL A 45 1.42 -3.35 -3.92
CA VAL A 45 2.08 -4.15 -4.97
C VAL A 45 2.09 -3.44 -6.31
N ASP A 46 1.12 -2.57 -6.58
CA ASP A 46 1.01 -1.90 -7.87
C ASP A 46 0.19 -0.60 -7.79
N VAL A 47 0.27 0.20 -8.84
CA VAL A 47 -0.55 1.39 -9.08
C VAL A 47 -1.10 1.31 -10.50
N ILE A 48 -2.43 1.32 -10.63
CA ILE A 48 -3.13 1.18 -11.90
C ILE A 48 -4.05 2.38 -12.16
N GLY A 49 -4.66 2.41 -13.34
CA GLY A 49 -5.63 3.45 -13.71
C GLY A 49 -4.99 4.66 -14.37
N ARG A 50 -5.76 5.73 -14.53
CA ARG A 50 -5.29 6.94 -15.20
C ARG A 50 -4.35 7.73 -14.28
N VAL A 51 -3.43 8.47 -14.88
CA VAL A 51 -2.43 9.28 -14.14
C VAL A 51 -3.10 10.36 -13.27
N ASP A 52 -4.22 10.91 -13.73
CA ASP A 52 -5.00 11.93 -13.03
C ASP A 52 -5.95 11.37 -11.95
N ASP A 53 -6.30 10.08 -12.04
CA ASP A 53 -7.18 9.38 -11.11
C ASP A 53 -6.72 7.93 -10.88
N PRO A 54 -5.58 7.74 -10.18
CA PRO A 54 -4.96 6.43 -10.01
C PRO A 54 -5.65 5.59 -8.94
N ARG A 55 -5.45 4.27 -8.99
CA ARG A 55 -5.81 3.30 -7.94
C ARG A 55 -4.57 2.59 -7.44
N VAL A 56 -4.49 2.40 -6.14
CA VAL A 56 -3.41 1.65 -5.49
C VAL A 56 -3.89 0.23 -5.21
N ILE A 57 -3.07 -0.75 -5.58
CA ILE A 57 -3.34 -2.17 -5.34
C ILE A 57 -2.56 -2.65 -4.13
N VAL A 58 -3.30 -3.18 -3.15
CA VAL A 58 -2.75 -3.73 -1.91
C VAL A 58 -2.95 -5.24 -1.91
N LYS A 59 -1.87 -6.00 -1.70
CA LYS A 59 -1.94 -7.43 -1.46
C LYS A 59 -2.01 -7.69 0.04
N LEU A 60 -3.07 -8.37 0.46
CA LEU A 60 -3.26 -8.83 1.83
C LEU A 60 -2.29 -9.95 2.19
N GLU A 61 -1.86 -9.99 3.45
CA GLU A 61 -1.11 -11.12 4.00
C GLU A 61 -2.03 -12.28 4.36
N ASN A 62 -3.24 -11.96 4.84
CA ASN A 62 -4.29 -12.93 5.12
C ASN A 62 -5.51 -12.64 4.23
N LYS A 63 -5.83 -13.57 3.33
CA LYS A 63 -6.96 -13.46 2.40
C LYS A 63 -8.33 -13.38 3.08
N ALA A 64 -8.47 -13.93 4.29
CA ALA A 64 -9.72 -13.89 5.05
C ALA A 64 -9.96 -12.53 5.75
N PHE A 65 -8.99 -11.61 5.69
CA PHE A 65 -9.09 -10.32 6.33
C PHE A 65 -10.14 -9.45 5.62
N LYS A 66 -11.08 -8.90 6.39
CA LYS A 66 -12.04 -7.90 5.91
C LYS A 66 -11.45 -6.51 6.14
N PRO A 67 -11.11 -5.74 5.09
CA PRO A 67 -10.50 -4.44 5.26
C PRO A 67 -11.46 -3.41 5.83
N SER A 68 -10.92 -2.51 6.65
CA SER A 68 -11.60 -1.29 7.05
C SER A 68 -11.85 -0.39 5.81
N PRO A 69 -12.86 0.50 5.84
CA PRO A 69 -13.14 1.41 4.73
C PRO A 69 -11.98 2.33 4.37
N VAL A 70 -11.13 2.64 5.35
CA VAL A 70 -9.95 3.49 5.20
C VAL A 70 -8.71 2.69 5.56
N LEU A 71 -7.67 2.81 4.75
CA LEU A 71 -6.38 2.19 4.97
C LEU A 71 -5.28 3.24 5.20
N TYR A 72 -4.22 2.81 5.86
CA TYR A 72 -3.05 3.63 6.19
C TYR A 72 -1.78 2.97 5.66
N TYR A 73 -0.73 3.76 5.45
CA TYR A 73 0.56 3.24 5.02
C TYR A 73 1.73 3.83 5.82
N HIS A 74 2.84 3.10 5.78
CA HIS A 74 4.15 3.56 6.22
C HIS A 74 5.15 3.32 5.08
N LEU A 75 5.82 4.39 4.64
CA LEU A 75 6.85 4.30 3.60
C LEU A 75 7.97 3.38 4.11
N ALA A 76 8.35 2.41 3.30
CA ALA A 76 9.58 1.67 3.59
C ALA A 76 10.74 2.67 3.48
N GLU A 77 11.52 2.83 4.56
CA GLU A 77 12.75 3.60 4.48
C GLU A 77 13.60 3.01 3.34
N LYS A 78 13.97 3.84 2.35
CA LYS A 78 14.91 3.43 1.32
C LYS A 78 16.18 3.05 2.05
N LYS A 79 16.48 1.74 2.14
CA LYS A 79 17.77 1.26 2.63
C LYS A 79 18.83 1.95 1.79
N ARG A 80 19.48 2.98 2.34
CA ARG A 80 20.69 3.57 1.76
C ARG A 80 21.64 2.39 1.58
N GLY A 81 21.93 2.06 0.32
CA GLY A 81 22.74 0.90 0.00
C GLY A 81 24.00 0.92 0.86
N ARG A 82 24.26 -0.19 1.56
CA ARG A 82 25.58 -0.43 2.13
C ARG A 82 26.53 -0.48 0.94
N GLY A 83 27.11 0.67 0.61
CA GLY A 83 28.18 0.79 -0.37
C GLY A 83 29.22 -0.25 -0.02
N GLY A 84 29.47 -1.15 -0.96
CA GLY A 84 30.42 -2.24 -0.81
C GLY A 84 31.74 -1.68 -0.27
N ARG A 85 32.22 -2.30 0.80
CA ARG A 85 33.58 -2.11 1.29
C ARG A 85 34.51 -2.59 0.17
N LYS A 86 34.99 -1.66 -0.66
CA LYS A 86 36.10 -1.91 -1.59
C LYS A 86 37.28 -2.39 -0.74
N ARG A 87 37.65 -3.66 -0.91
CA ARG A 87 38.99 -4.15 -0.62
C ARG A 87 39.85 -3.87 -1.84
#